data_AF-A0A850BPV0-F1
#
_entry.id   AF-A0A850BPV0-F1
#
_cell.length_a   1.000
_cell.length_b   1.000
_cell.length_c   1.000
_cell.angle_alpha   90.00
_cell.angle_beta   90.00
_cell.angle_gamma   90.00
#
_symmetry.space_group_name_H-M   'P 1'
#
loop_
_entity.id
_entity.type
_entity.pdbx_description
1 polymer ?
#
loop_
_entity_poly.entity_id
_entity_poly.type
_entity_poly.pdbx_seq_one_letter_code
_entity_poly.pdbx_strand_id
1 'polypeptide(L)'
;MHTTPFEIRPSDDQSTQIDFSSWVRATSDPSELKLNIEGFSYADLHEPARLAELTSRFEAFFKEADPKAHAAFDAYRASGGAGMTPQAISDVLLAASPHVSRFVATLFGVEREVETLMEQTAERGPLWRFKKEFAKKRLFKGGAGKAWTGSPVEAAHAARRALKAMGAPKAVLETGTEEEELAIAKAGLLLWELDDVARKAAKAGGVTWTDELHARAAKVRAALAEDPLLHTVAAGAVEVVGDAPSDTDDAAV
;
A
#
# COMPACT_ATOMS: atom_id res chain seq x y z
N MET A 1 -46.44 -38.92 -13.18
CA MET A 1 -45.97 -38.48 -11.85
C MET A 1 -44.74 -39.32 -11.51
N HIS A 2 -43.55 -38.76 -11.70
CA HIS A 2 -42.26 -39.37 -11.38
C HIS A 2 -41.52 -38.35 -10.52
N THR A 3 -41.43 -38.61 -9.22
CA THR A 3 -40.62 -37.85 -8.27
C THR A 3 -39.33 -38.61 -8.05
N THR A 4 -38.24 -38.12 -8.61
CA THR A 4 -36.88 -38.53 -8.26
C THR A 4 -36.51 -37.97 -6.87
N PRO A 5 -35.88 -38.74 -5.98
CA PRO A 5 -35.39 -38.23 -4.70
C PRO A 5 -34.18 -37.32 -4.93
N PHE A 6 -34.15 -36.19 -4.21
CA PHE A 6 -33.01 -35.28 -4.16
C PHE A 6 -31.88 -35.94 -3.34
N GLU A 7 -30.84 -36.39 -4.03
CA GLU A 7 -29.66 -37.00 -3.41
C GLU A 7 -28.75 -35.89 -2.86
N ILE A 8 -28.71 -35.73 -1.54
CA ILE A 8 -27.82 -34.78 -0.87
C ILE A 8 -26.40 -35.34 -1.00
N ARG A 9 -25.57 -34.68 -1.81
CA ARG A 9 -24.12 -34.92 -1.80
C ARG A 9 -23.58 -34.60 -0.41
N PRO A 10 -22.77 -35.48 0.21
CA PRO A 10 -22.06 -35.12 1.43
C PRO A 10 -21.13 -33.94 1.11
N SER A 11 -21.31 -32.85 1.84
CA SER A 11 -20.47 -31.67 1.78
C SER A 11 -19.13 -31.98 2.45
N ASP A 12 -18.10 -32.27 1.65
CA ASP A 12 -16.68 -32.29 2.05
C ASP A 12 -16.14 -30.86 2.23
N ASP A 13 -16.86 -30.02 2.98
CA ASP A 13 -16.37 -28.72 3.43
C ASP A 13 -16.29 -28.72 4.96
N GLN A 14 -15.43 -29.60 5.48
CA GLN A 14 -14.91 -29.50 6.84
C GLN A 14 -13.54 -28.82 6.78
N SER A 15 -13.51 -27.52 7.08
CA SER A 15 -12.43 -26.78 7.79
C SER A 15 -12.19 -25.36 7.26
N THR A 16 -13.22 -24.51 7.28
CA THR A 16 -13.02 -23.05 7.39
C THR A 16 -12.71 -22.61 8.83
N GLN A 17 -12.70 -23.54 9.79
CA GLN A 17 -12.21 -23.29 11.13
C GLN A 17 -10.69 -23.32 11.10
N ILE A 18 -10.07 -22.14 11.22
CA ILE A 18 -8.61 -21.98 11.35
C ILE A 18 -8.12 -22.97 12.41
N ASP A 19 -7.26 -23.91 11.99
CA ASP A 19 -6.67 -24.89 12.88
C ASP A 19 -5.60 -24.23 13.75
N PHE A 20 -6.03 -23.74 14.91
CA PHE A 20 -5.16 -23.17 15.94
C PHE A 20 -4.29 -24.23 16.62
N SER A 21 -4.45 -25.53 16.35
CA SER A 21 -3.64 -26.58 17.00
C SER A 21 -2.16 -26.45 16.65
N SER A 22 -1.83 -25.91 15.48
CA SER A 22 -0.46 -25.55 15.09
C SER A 22 0.11 -24.40 15.93
N TRP A 23 -0.70 -23.37 16.23
CA TRP A 23 -0.33 -22.22 17.05
C TRP A 23 -0.24 -22.57 18.55
N VAL A 24 -1.15 -23.42 19.03
CA VAL A 24 -1.15 -23.99 20.38
C VAL A 24 0.03 -24.96 20.56
N ARG A 25 0.40 -25.73 19.53
CA ARG A 25 1.65 -26.52 19.55
C ARG A 25 2.90 -25.66 19.51
N ALA A 26 2.88 -24.51 18.83
CA ALA A 26 3.99 -23.56 18.86
C ALA A 26 4.15 -22.85 20.22
N THR A 27 3.12 -22.87 21.07
CA THR A 27 3.12 -22.32 22.44
C THR A 27 2.92 -23.43 23.48
N SER A 28 3.65 -24.54 23.36
CA SER A 28 3.36 -25.76 24.12
C SER A 28 3.84 -25.75 25.59
N ASP A 29 4.54 -24.70 26.04
CA ASP A 29 4.81 -24.48 27.46
C ASP A 29 4.78 -22.97 27.80
N PRO A 30 3.83 -22.49 28.65
CA PRO A 30 3.81 -21.11 29.14
C PRO A 30 5.10 -20.67 29.83
N SER A 31 5.93 -21.60 30.30
CA SER A 31 7.25 -21.32 30.87
C SER A 31 8.29 -20.89 29.82
N GLU A 32 8.03 -21.15 28.53
CA GLU A 32 8.85 -20.66 27.41
C GLU A 32 8.52 -19.21 27.02
N LEU A 33 7.33 -18.70 27.37
CA LEU A 33 6.92 -17.33 27.11
C LEU A 33 7.60 -16.38 28.10
N LYS A 34 8.79 -15.93 27.75
CA LYS A 34 9.52 -14.90 28.49
C LYS A 34 9.02 -13.53 28.06
N LEU A 35 8.58 -12.74 29.04
CA LEU A 35 8.31 -11.32 28.83
C LEU A 35 9.63 -10.56 28.87
N ASN A 36 9.76 -9.53 28.04
CA ASN A 36 10.96 -8.71 27.93
C ASN A 36 10.88 -7.45 28.81
N ILE A 37 10.07 -7.51 29.88
CA ILE A 37 10.01 -6.49 30.92
C ILE A 37 10.58 -7.09 32.21
N GLU A 38 11.58 -6.43 32.78
CA GLU A 38 12.27 -6.91 33.97
C GLU A 38 11.28 -7.15 35.14
N GLY A 39 11.39 -8.33 35.75
CA GLY A 39 10.56 -8.72 36.87
C GLY A 39 9.13 -9.10 36.50
N PHE A 40 8.81 -9.30 35.22
CA PHE A 40 7.54 -9.83 34.74
C PHE A 40 7.69 -11.22 34.10
N SER A 41 6.76 -12.09 34.41
CA SER A 41 6.59 -13.43 33.84
C SER A 41 5.21 -13.54 33.17
N TYR A 42 5.02 -14.53 32.31
CA TYR A 42 3.72 -14.73 31.65
C TYR A 42 2.56 -14.89 32.65
N ALA A 43 2.79 -15.57 33.79
CA ALA A 43 1.76 -15.76 34.82
C ALA A 43 1.24 -14.43 35.40
N ASP A 44 2.10 -13.40 35.47
CA ASP A 44 1.74 -12.08 35.97
C ASP A 44 0.66 -11.39 35.12
N LEU A 45 0.50 -11.77 33.84
CA LEU A 45 -0.55 -11.22 32.96
C LEU A 45 -1.96 -11.68 33.36
N HIS A 46 -2.07 -12.66 34.25
CA HIS A 46 -3.35 -13.16 34.78
C HIS A 46 -3.64 -12.65 36.21
N GLU A 47 -2.72 -11.90 36.81
CA GLU A 47 -2.86 -11.36 38.16
C GLU A 47 -3.26 -9.88 38.11
N PRO A 48 -4.44 -9.49 38.66
CA PRO A 48 -4.92 -8.10 38.59
C PRO A 48 -3.95 -7.06 39.16
N ALA A 49 -3.27 -7.37 40.27
CA ALA A 49 -2.30 -6.46 40.88
C ALA A 49 -1.08 -6.23 39.97
N ARG A 50 -0.64 -7.28 39.28
CA ARG A 50 0.50 -7.23 38.37
C ARG A 50 0.14 -6.52 37.06
N LEU A 51 -1.08 -6.69 36.57
CA LEU A 51 -1.60 -5.89 35.45
C LEU A 51 -1.70 -4.39 35.79
N ALA A 52 -2.05 -4.04 37.03
CA ALA A 52 -2.05 -2.65 37.48
C ALA A 52 -0.63 -2.05 37.52
N GLU A 53 0.36 -2.84 37.97
CA GLU A 53 1.77 -2.46 37.89
C GLU A 53 2.24 -2.31 36.44
N LEU A 54 1.91 -3.26 35.57
CA LEU A 54 2.24 -3.22 34.14
C LEU A 54 1.64 -1.99 33.46
N THR A 55 0.39 -1.67 33.79
CA THR A 55 -0.27 -0.44 33.34
C THR A 55 0.51 0.80 33.77
N SER A 56 0.95 0.86 35.03
CA SER A 56 1.75 1.98 35.53
C SER A 56 3.08 2.14 34.77
N ARG A 57 3.72 1.03 34.37
CA ARG A 57 4.92 1.05 33.51
C ARG A 57 4.61 1.54 32.10
N PHE A 58 3.48 1.13 31.53
CA PHE A 58 3.00 1.66 30.25
C PHE A 58 2.74 3.17 30.32
N GLU A 59 2.09 3.67 31.37
CA GLU A 59 1.84 5.11 31.54
C GLU A 59 3.15 5.90 31.60
N ALA A 60 4.15 5.40 32.34
CA ALA A 60 5.47 6.03 32.39
C ALA A 60 6.15 6.07 31.01
N PHE A 61 6.15 4.94 30.30
CA PHE A 61 6.68 4.83 28.93
C PHE A 61 5.96 5.77 27.95
N PHE A 62 4.64 5.81 27.98
CA PHE A 62 3.86 6.65 27.06
C PHE A 62 4.11 8.14 27.36
N LYS A 63 4.08 8.53 28.63
CA LYS A 63 4.35 9.90 29.06
C LYS A 63 5.76 10.37 28.70
N GLU A 64 6.77 9.50 28.82
CA GLU A 64 8.14 9.81 28.42
C GLU A 64 8.25 10.04 26.91
N ALA A 65 7.59 9.19 26.10
CA ALA A 65 7.65 9.26 24.65
C ALA A 65 6.85 10.42 24.04
N ASP A 66 5.65 10.71 24.56
CA ASP A 66 4.81 11.83 24.12
C ASP A 66 3.92 12.35 25.26
N PRO A 67 4.42 13.34 26.05
CA PRO A 67 3.67 13.91 27.16
C PRO A 67 2.34 14.54 26.74
N LYS A 68 2.24 15.05 25.50
CA LYS A 68 1.05 15.75 25.01
C LYS A 68 -0.04 14.76 24.63
N ALA A 69 0.31 13.72 23.87
CA ALA A 69 -0.63 12.65 23.53
C ALA A 69 -1.07 11.89 24.77
N HIS A 70 -0.16 11.65 25.72
CA HIS A 70 -0.46 11.05 27.02
C HIS A 70 -1.51 11.86 27.79
N ALA A 71 -1.30 13.17 27.96
CA ALA A 71 -2.25 14.03 28.67
C ALA A 71 -3.65 14.07 28.01
N ALA A 72 -3.70 14.03 26.67
CA ALA A 72 -4.97 13.98 25.95
C ALA A 72 -5.69 12.64 26.14
N PHE A 73 -4.93 11.54 26.14
CA PHE A 73 -5.44 10.20 26.40
C PHE A 73 -5.94 10.03 27.84
N ASP A 74 -5.23 10.59 28.82
CA ASP A 74 -5.65 10.61 30.22
C ASP A 74 -6.97 11.36 30.41
N ALA A 75 -7.12 12.54 29.78
CA ALA A 75 -8.38 13.30 29.82
C ALA A 75 -9.55 12.51 29.20
N TYR A 76 -9.29 11.80 28.10
CA TYR A 76 -10.26 10.89 27.49
C TYR A 76 -10.65 9.75 28.45
N ARG A 77 -9.67 9.09 29.08
CA ARG A 77 -9.91 8.00 30.04
C ARG A 77 -10.70 8.44 31.26
N ALA A 78 -10.37 9.61 31.83
CA ALA A 78 -11.03 10.15 33.00
C ALA A 78 -12.49 10.54 32.74
N SER A 79 -12.79 11.03 31.52
CA SER A 79 -14.13 11.45 31.13
C SER A 79 -14.97 10.34 30.47
N GLY A 80 -14.34 9.24 30.05
CA GLY A 80 -14.96 8.24 29.17
C GLY A 80 -15.37 8.82 27.81
N GLY A 81 -14.76 9.93 27.38
CA GLY A 81 -15.14 10.69 26.20
C GLY A 81 -16.34 11.63 26.37
N ALA A 82 -16.86 11.81 27.59
CA ALA A 82 -17.95 12.75 27.84
C ALA A 82 -17.53 14.19 27.49
N GLY A 83 -18.34 14.87 26.66
CA GLY A 83 -18.06 16.24 26.21
C GLY A 83 -17.06 16.34 25.05
N MET A 84 -16.53 15.22 24.55
CA MET A 84 -15.67 15.19 23.35
C MET A 84 -16.50 14.93 22.09
N THR A 85 -16.06 15.49 20.96
CA THR A 85 -16.64 15.14 19.66
C THR A 85 -16.16 13.75 19.23
N PRO A 86 -16.90 13.03 18.36
CA PRO A 86 -16.43 11.75 17.82
C PRO A 86 -15.06 11.83 17.13
N GLN A 87 -14.78 12.94 16.43
CA GLN A 87 -13.49 13.19 15.82
C GLN A 87 -12.38 13.33 16.87
N ALA A 88 -12.61 14.11 17.93
CA ALA A 88 -11.62 14.28 19.00
C ALA A 88 -11.31 12.95 19.72
N ILE A 89 -12.32 12.11 19.94
CA ILE A 89 -12.10 10.75 20.50
C ILE A 89 -11.23 9.93 19.56
N SER A 90 -11.56 9.92 18.26
CA SER A 90 -10.76 9.21 17.25
C SER A 90 -9.33 9.71 17.22
N ASP A 91 -9.11 11.02 17.22
CA ASP A 91 -7.77 11.62 17.16
C ASP A 91 -6.93 11.22 18.38
N VAL A 92 -7.52 11.21 19.58
CA VAL A 92 -6.85 10.78 20.82
C VAL A 92 -6.51 9.29 20.79
N LEU A 93 -7.43 8.43 20.35
CA LEU A 93 -7.18 6.99 20.22
C LEU A 93 -6.08 6.70 19.19
N LEU A 94 -6.10 7.39 18.05
CA LEU A 94 -5.07 7.28 17.01
C LEU A 94 -3.71 7.77 17.51
N ALA A 95 -3.67 8.84 18.31
CA ALA A 95 -2.43 9.31 18.91
C ALA A 95 -1.84 8.32 19.92
N ALA A 96 -2.69 7.64 20.72
CA ALA A 96 -2.23 6.65 21.70
C ALA A 96 -1.82 5.30 21.08
N SER A 97 -2.44 4.91 19.96
CA SER A 97 -2.29 3.58 19.34
C SER A 97 -0.84 3.15 19.08
N PRO A 98 0.05 4.01 18.51
CA PRO A 98 1.45 3.64 18.28
C PRO A 98 2.24 3.36 19.58
N HIS A 99 1.85 3.98 20.70
CA HIS A 99 2.53 3.76 21.98
C HIS A 99 2.11 2.42 22.60
N VAL A 100 0.82 2.09 22.53
CA VAL A 100 0.33 0.76 22.95
C VAL A 100 0.98 -0.34 22.11
N SER A 101 1.01 -0.17 20.78
CA SER A 101 1.63 -1.13 19.87
C SER A 101 3.10 -1.38 20.21
N ARG A 102 3.88 -0.30 20.38
CA ARG A 102 5.31 -0.40 20.75
C ARG A 102 5.52 -1.04 22.12
N PHE A 103 4.72 -0.66 23.12
CA PHE A 103 4.84 -1.24 24.46
C PHE A 103 4.52 -2.75 24.45
N VAL A 104 3.50 -3.18 23.71
CA VAL A 104 3.16 -4.60 23.58
C VAL A 104 4.24 -5.36 22.79
N ALA A 105 4.76 -4.77 21.71
CA ALA A 105 5.89 -5.35 20.97
C ALA A 105 7.10 -5.58 21.89
N THR A 106 7.43 -4.57 22.71
CA THR A 106 8.47 -4.71 23.72
C THR A 106 8.12 -5.70 24.80
N LEU A 107 6.89 -5.75 25.31
CA LEU A 107 6.47 -6.73 26.34
C LEU A 107 6.78 -8.17 25.92
N PHE A 108 6.57 -8.49 24.63
CA PHE A 108 6.77 -9.83 24.09
C PHE A 108 8.10 -10.02 23.36
N GLY A 109 8.95 -8.99 23.24
CA GLY A 109 10.23 -9.07 22.55
C GLY A 109 10.12 -9.33 21.04
N VAL A 110 9.08 -8.79 20.40
CA VAL A 110 8.75 -9.00 18.97
C VAL A 110 8.92 -7.73 18.13
N GLU A 111 9.77 -6.80 18.56
CA GLU A 111 9.96 -5.51 17.88
C GLU A 111 10.44 -5.68 16.44
N ARG A 112 11.35 -6.64 16.20
CA ARG A 112 11.90 -6.93 14.88
C ARG A 112 10.84 -7.49 13.92
N GLU A 113 9.97 -8.36 14.43
CA GLU A 113 8.86 -8.93 13.67
C GLU A 113 7.82 -7.86 13.32
N VAL A 114 7.52 -6.97 14.28
CA VAL A 114 6.65 -5.81 14.04
C VAL A 114 7.25 -4.87 13.00
N GLU A 115 8.55 -4.56 13.09
CA GLU A 115 9.26 -3.74 12.11
C GLU A 115 9.21 -4.38 10.71
N THR A 116 9.47 -5.69 10.61
CA THR A 116 9.39 -6.44 9.35
C THR A 116 7.99 -6.35 8.73
N LEU A 117 6.93 -6.52 9.54
CA LEU A 117 5.55 -6.40 9.06
C LEU A 117 5.20 -4.98 8.61
N MET A 118 5.70 -3.97 9.33
CA MET A 118 5.56 -2.57 8.95
C MET A 118 6.24 -2.27 7.62
N GLU A 119 7.46 -2.76 7.43
CA GLU A 119 8.22 -2.63 6.18
C GLU A 119 7.50 -3.29 5.01
N GLN A 120 7.08 -4.55 5.14
CA GLN A 120 6.31 -5.26 4.11
C GLN A 120 5.01 -4.53 3.74
N THR A 121 4.36 -3.90 4.71
CA THR A 121 3.16 -3.10 4.47
C THR A 121 3.50 -1.79 3.74
N ALA A 122 4.57 -1.12 4.13
CA ALA A 122 5.04 0.11 3.51
C ALA A 122 5.50 -0.12 2.06
N GLU A 123 6.15 -1.25 1.78
CA GLU A 123 6.55 -1.68 0.44
C GLU A 123 5.37 -1.81 -0.53
N ARG A 124 4.18 -2.15 -0.01
CA ARG A 124 2.91 -2.21 -0.76
C ARG A 124 2.24 -0.85 -0.94
N GLY A 125 2.77 0.22 -0.33
CA GLY A 125 2.27 1.60 -0.49
C GLY A 125 2.02 2.04 -1.95
N PRO A 126 2.89 1.72 -2.92
CA PRO A 126 2.66 1.99 -4.34
C PRO A 126 1.37 1.38 -4.87
N LEU A 127 0.94 0.19 -4.43
CA LEU A 127 -0.31 -0.43 -4.86
C LEU A 127 -1.52 0.43 -4.47
N TRP A 128 -1.53 0.95 -3.24
CA TRP A 128 -2.61 1.82 -2.76
C TRP A 128 -2.63 3.17 -3.48
N ARG A 129 -1.45 3.77 -3.69
CA ARG A 129 -1.34 5.01 -4.45
C ARG A 129 -1.77 4.81 -5.90
N PHE A 130 -1.34 3.73 -6.56
CA PHE A 130 -1.74 3.39 -7.93
C PHE A 130 -3.25 3.17 -8.04
N LYS A 131 -3.85 2.41 -7.10
CA LYS A 131 -5.31 2.22 -7.03
C LYS A 131 -6.05 3.55 -6.89
N LYS A 132 -5.57 4.45 -6.05
CA LYS A 132 -6.19 5.77 -5.82
C LYS A 132 -6.03 6.71 -7.01
N GLU A 133 -4.80 6.89 -7.49
CA GLU A 133 -4.43 7.93 -8.45
C GLU A 133 -4.66 7.53 -9.90
N PHE A 134 -4.38 6.27 -10.26
CA PHE A 134 -4.58 5.77 -11.62
C PHE A 134 -5.91 5.02 -11.74
N ALA A 135 -6.13 3.94 -10.99
CA ALA A 135 -7.28 3.07 -11.22
C ALA A 135 -8.62 3.81 -11.00
N LYS A 136 -8.82 4.42 -9.83
CA LYS A 136 -10.06 5.14 -9.51
C LYS A 136 -10.26 6.43 -10.29
N LYS A 137 -9.22 7.25 -10.46
CA LYS A 137 -9.35 8.58 -11.10
C LYS A 137 -9.23 8.56 -12.62
N ARG A 138 -8.56 7.55 -13.20
CA ARG A 138 -8.29 7.46 -14.65
C ARG A 138 -8.98 6.24 -15.27
N LEU A 139 -8.62 5.02 -14.85
CA LEU A 139 -9.07 3.79 -15.51
C LEU A 139 -10.59 3.58 -15.43
N PHE A 140 -11.18 3.75 -14.24
CA PHE A 140 -12.62 3.57 -14.04
C PHE A 140 -13.45 4.81 -14.36
N LYS A 141 -12.82 5.88 -14.86
CA LYS A 141 -13.55 7.09 -15.26
C LYS A 141 -14.15 6.91 -16.65
N GLY A 142 -15.38 7.39 -16.84
CA GLY A 142 -16.04 7.38 -18.14
C GLY A 142 -15.17 8.03 -19.21
N GLY A 143 -14.88 7.29 -20.28
CA GLY A 143 -14.04 7.74 -21.39
C GLY A 143 -12.55 7.37 -21.28
N ALA A 144 -12.16 6.56 -20.30
CA ALA A 144 -10.84 5.93 -20.29
C ALA A 144 -10.55 5.21 -21.63
N GLY A 145 -9.36 5.43 -22.18
CA GLY A 145 -8.95 4.82 -23.44
C GLY A 145 -9.56 5.44 -24.72
N LYS A 146 -10.52 6.37 -24.64
CA LYS A 146 -11.15 6.96 -25.85
C LYS A 146 -10.17 7.70 -26.78
N ALA A 147 -9.06 8.19 -26.24
CA ALA A 147 -8.03 8.88 -27.02
C ALA A 147 -7.11 7.89 -27.78
N TRP A 148 -7.12 6.61 -27.42
CA TRP A 148 -6.32 5.58 -28.09
C TRP A 148 -6.99 5.19 -29.42
N THR A 149 -6.23 5.27 -30.51
CA THR A 149 -6.73 4.99 -31.87
C THR A 149 -6.24 3.66 -32.43
N GLY A 150 -5.28 3.00 -31.76
CA GLY A 150 -4.75 1.69 -32.17
C GLY A 150 -5.61 0.52 -31.71
N SER A 151 -5.16 -0.67 -32.09
CA SER A 151 -5.70 -1.95 -31.65
C SER A 151 -5.37 -2.25 -30.17
N PRO A 152 -6.08 -3.20 -29.54
CA PRO A 152 -5.72 -3.71 -28.21
C PRO A 152 -4.32 -4.35 -28.15
N VAL A 153 -3.85 -4.92 -29.26
CA VAL A 153 -2.51 -5.51 -29.36
C VAL A 153 -1.44 -4.41 -29.29
N GLU A 154 -1.61 -3.35 -30.07
CA GLU A 154 -0.71 -2.19 -30.01
C GLU A 154 -0.76 -1.51 -28.64
N ALA A 155 -1.93 -1.42 -27.99
CA ALA A 155 -2.04 -0.89 -26.64
C ALA A 155 -1.23 -1.72 -25.63
N ALA A 156 -1.29 -3.04 -25.73
CA ALA A 156 -0.52 -3.93 -24.87
C ALA A 156 0.98 -3.82 -25.14
N HIS A 157 1.41 -3.64 -26.39
CA HIS A 157 2.82 -3.35 -26.72
C HIS A 157 3.27 -2.02 -26.12
N ALA A 158 2.52 -0.93 -26.32
CA ALA A 158 2.82 0.38 -25.77
C ALA A 158 2.93 0.34 -24.24
N ALA A 159 1.98 -0.31 -23.56
CA ALA A 159 2.01 -0.48 -22.11
C ALA A 159 3.27 -1.22 -21.64
N ARG A 160 3.63 -2.36 -22.26
CA ARG A 160 4.83 -3.12 -21.89
C ARG A 160 6.12 -2.31 -22.10
N ARG A 161 6.22 -1.58 -23.21
CA ARG A 161 7.37 -0.73 -23.52
C ARG A 161 7.50 0.40 -22.51
N ALA A 162 6.41 1.10 -22.21
CA ALA A 162 6.38 2.20 -21.26
C ALA A 162 6.70 1.72 -19.82
N LEU A 163 6.12 0.60 -19.38
CA LEU A 163 6.40 0.02 -18.06
C LEU A 163 7.87 -0.38 -17.94
N LYS A 164 8.44 -1.03 -18.97
CA LYS A 164 9.87 -1.38 -19.00
C LYS A 164 10.75 -0.13 -18.98
N ALA A 165 10.39 0.91 -19.74
CA ALA A 165 11.11 2.19 -19.75
C ALA A 165 11.14 2.86 -18.38
N MET A 166 10.08 2.67 -17.58
CA MET A 166 9.97 3.14 -16.19
C MET A 166 10.56 2.16 -15.16
N GLY A 167 11.30 1.14 -15.60
CA GLY A 167 12.06 0.25 -14.73
C GLY A 167 11.34 -1.01 -14.26
N ALA A 168 10.16 -1.34 -14.82
CA ALA A 168 9.53 -2.62 -14.55
C ALA A 168 10.41 -3.78 -15.09
N PRO A 169 10.83 -4.74 -14.25
CA PRO A 169 11.69 -5.84 -14.70
C PRO A 169 10.97 -6.73 -15.71
N LYS A 170 11.56 -6.94 -16.90
CA LYS A 170 10.98 -7.80 -17.94
C LYS A 170 10.67 -9.21 -17.43
N ALA A 171 11.52 -9.76 -16.56
CA ALA A 171 11.37 -11.10 -16.01
C ALA A 171 10.13 -11.27 -15.11
N VAL A 172 9.59 -10.17 -14.61
CA VAL A 172 8.46 -10.17 -13.66
C VAL A 172 7.13 -9.88 -14.37
N LEU A 173 7.16 -9.25 -15.55
CA LEU A 173 5.96 -8.99 -16.35
C LEU A 173 5.38 -10.31 -16.91
N GLU A 174 4.05 -10.39 -16.96
CA GLU A 174 3.27 -11.54 -17.44
C GLU A 174 3.39 -12.81 -16.59
N THR A 175 3.76 -12.67 -15.33
CA THR A 175 3.92 -13.80 -14.40
C THR A 175 2.66 -14.07 -13.56
N GLY A 176 1.76 -13.10 -13.45
CA GLY A 176 0.58 -13.15 -12.58
C GLY A 176 0.91 -13.10 -11.08
N THR A 177 2.11 -12.66 -10.71
CA THR A 177 2.61 -12.67 -9.33
C THR A 177 2.37 -11.35 -8.60
N GLU A 178 2.45 -11.36 -7.27
CA GLU A 178 2.41 -10.12 -6.48
C GLU A 178 3.57 -9.17 -6.82
N GLU A 179 4.72 -9.71 -7.22
CA GLU A 179 5.86 -8.92 -7.68
C GLU A 179 5.53 -8.16 -8.98
N GLU A 180 4.75 -8.78 -9.88
CA GLU A 180 4.25 -8.11 -11.09
C GLU A 180 3.33 -6.95 -10.75
N GLU A 181 2.38 -7.16 -9.83
CA GLU A 181 1.47 -6.09 -9.41
C GLU A 181 2.25 -4.88 -8.87
N LEU A 182 3.27 -5.13 -8.04
CA LEU A 182 4.09 -4.07 -7.46
C LEU A 182 4.96 -3.37 -8.52
N ALA A 183 5.54 -4.12 -9.46
CA ALA A 183 6.32 -3.58 -10.56
C ALA A 183 5.46 -2.68 -11.46
N ILE A 184 4.25 -3.12 -11.81
CA ILE A 184 3.28 -2.34 -12.58
C ILE A 184 2.86 -1.08 -11.82
N ALA A 185 2.56 -1.18 -10.52
CA ALA A 185 2.14 -0.03 -9.74
C ALA A 185 3.25 1.03 -9.64
N LYS A 186 4.50 0.63 -9.37
CA LYS A 186 5.65 1.55 -9.30
C LYS A 186 5.90 2.25 -10.64
N ALA A 187 6.02 1.48 -11.72
CA ALA A 187 6.25 2.03 -13.06
C ALA A 187 5.07 2.87 -13.55
N GLY A 188 3.83 2.40 -13.32
CA GLY A 188 2.61 3.09 -13.70
C GLY A 188 2.40 4.41 -12.95
N LEU A 189 2.89 4.54 -11.72
CA LEU A 189 2.87 5.82 -10.99
C LEU A 189 3.80 6.87 -11.60
N LEU A 190 4.94 6.46 -12.15
CA LEU A 190 5.85 7.35 -12.88
C LEU A 190 5.22 7.84 -14.19
N LEU A 191 4.56 6.93 -14.93
CA LEU A 191 3.77 7.29 -16.12
C LEU A 191 2.59 8.20 -15.77
N TRP A 192 1.92 7.93 -14.66
CA TRP A 192 0.80 8.76 -14.21
C TRP A 192 1.26 10.17 -13.83
N GLU A 193 2.43 10.32 -13.20
CA GLU A 193 2.98 11.64 -12.87
C GLU A 193 3.28 12.45 -14.14
N LEU A 194 3.83 11.79 -15.17
CA LEU A 194 4.03 12.38 -16.50
C LEU A 194 2.70 12.87 -17.11
N ASP A 195 1.67 12.01 -17.19
CA ASP A 195 0.32 12.38 -17.66
C ASP A 195 -0.30 13.52 -16.84
N ASP A 196 -0.11 13.51 -15.51
CA ASP A 196 -0.69 14.52 -14.64
C ASP A 196 -0.05 15.89 -14.83
N VAL A 197 1.28 15.95 -14.98
CA VAL A 197 2.01 17.18 -15.28
C VAL A 197 1.63 17.70 -16.66
N ALA A 198 1.67 16.87 -17.69
CA ALA A 198 1.27 17.26 -19.05
C ALA A 198 -0.13 17.86 -19.08
N ARG A 199 -1.11 17.22 -18.43
CA ARG A 199 -2.50 17.72 -18.35
C ARG A 199 -2.64 19.02 -17.57
N LYS A 200 -1.85 19.22 -16.51
CA LYS A 200 -1.89 20.46 -15.70
C LYS A 200 -1.21 21.62 -16.41
N ALA A 201 -0.05 21.36 -17.04
CA ALA A 201 0.67 22.33 -17.86
C ALA A 201 -0.21 22.83 -19.02
N ALA A 202 -0.90 21.93 -19.72
CA ALA A 202 -1.82 22.27 -20.81
C ALA A 202 -3.00 23.17 -20.37
N LYS A 203 -3.33 23.22 -19.08
CA LYS A 203 -4.40 24.06 -18.51
C LYS A 203 -3.88 25.33 -17.82
N ALA A 204 -2.62 25.70 -18.06
CA ALA A 204 -1.93 26.78 -17.35
C ALA A 204 -1.95 26.61 -15.82
N GLY A 205 -1.97 25.37 -15.32
CA GLY A 205 -2.17 25.01 -13.92
C GLY A 205 -1.00 25.25 -12.97
N GLY A 206 -0.05 26.13 -13.33
CA GLY A 206 1.10 26.50 -12.49
C GLY A 206 2.10 25.38 -12.19
N VAL A 207 2.03 24.25 -12.91
CA VAL A 207 2.99 23.14 -12.83
C VAL A 207 4.01 23.27 -13.94
N THR A 208 5.29 23.14 -13.59
CA THR A 208 6.41 23.19 -14.53
C THR A 208 6.99 21.80 -14.76
N TRP A 209 7.42 21.55 -15.99
CA TRP A 209 8.24 20.38 -16.29
C TRP A 209 9.58 20.48 -15.56
N THR A 210 10.12 19.31 -15.20
CA THR A 210 11.42 19.18 -14.54
C THR A 210 12.32 18.31 -15.41
N ASP A 211 13.64 18.47 -15.25
CA ASP A 211 14.63 17.64 -15.97
C ASP A 211 14.38 16.14 -15.78
N GLU A 212 13.90 15.74 -14.60
CA GLU A 212 13.55 14.35 -14.32
C GLU A 212 12.34 13.88 -15.14
N LEU A 213 11.32 14.73 -15.31
CA LEU A 213 10.15 14.42 -16.13
C LEU A 213 10.50 14.37 -17.61
N HIS A 214 11.32 15.30 -18.09
CA HIS A 214 11.88 15.25 -19.46
C HIS A 214 12.66 13.96 -19.70
N ALA A 215 13.52 13.56 -18.76
CA ALA A 215 14.27 12.31 -18.86
C ALA A 215 13.36 11.07 -18.87
N ARG A 216 12.24 11.08 -18.14
CA ARG A 216 11.25 10.00 -18.17
C ARG A 216 10.50 9.96 -19.50
N ALA A 217 10.04 11.10 -20.00
CA ALA A 217 9.38 11.20 -21.30
C ALA A 217 10.30 10.70 -22.42
N ALA A 218 11.57 11.11 -22.43
CA ALA A 218 12.56 10.63 -23.38
C ALA A 218 12.76 9.11 -23.37
N LYS A 219 12.77 8.47 -22.18
CA LYS A 219 12.85 7.01 -22.06
C LYS A 219 11.63 6.32 -22.65
N VAL A 220 10.42 6.82 -22.36
CA VAL A 220 9.19 6.24 -22.92
C VAL A 220 9.16 6.43 -24.43
N ARG A 221 9.48 7.63 -24.92
CA ARG A 221 9.59 7.94 -26.35
C ARG A 221 10.51 6.97 -27.08
N ALA A 222 11.74 6.79 -26.57
CA ALA A 222 12.70 5.85 -27.16
C ALA A 222 12.15 4.41 -27.18
N ALA A 223 11.52 3.98 -26.09
CA ALA A 223 10.95 2.63 -25.99
C ALA A 223 9.77 2.40 -26.95
N LEU A 224 8.97 3.43 -27.25
CA LEU A 224 7.90 3.36 -28.24
C LEU A 224 8.46 3.33 -29.68
N ALA A 225 9.49 4.12 -29.96
CA ALA A 225 10.15 4.18 -31.27
C ALA A 225 10.82 2.86 -31.67
N GLU A 226 11.33 2.12 -30.69
CA GLU A 226 11.96 0.80 -30.89
C GLU A 226 10.98 -0.32 -31.32
N ASP A 227 9.67 -0.14 -31.15
CA ASP A 227 8.68 -1.18 -31.47
C ASP A 227 8.02 -0.91 -32.84
N PRO A 228 8.30 -1.73 -33.88
CA PRO A 228 7.75 -1.51 -35.21
C PRO A 228 6.22 -1.53 -35.26
N LEU A 229 5.56 -2.24 -34.33
CA LEU A 229 4.11 -2.27 -34.24
C LEU A 229 3.52 -0.93 -33.78
N LEU A 230 4.33 -0.07 -33.18
CA LEU A 230 3.88 1.21 -32.64
C LEU A 230 4.17 2.39 -33.58
N HIS A 231 4.92 2.18 -34.66
CA HIS A 231 5.38 3.28 -35.55
C HIS A 231 4.25 4.17 -36.05
N THR A 232 3.08 3.59 -36.37
CA THR A 232 1.92 4.37 -36.83
C THR A 232 1.17 5.02 -35.67
N VAL A 233 0.79 4.25 -34.65
CA VAL A 233 -0.09 4.74 -33.56
C VAL A 233 0.64 5.68 -32.59
N ALA A 234 1.96 5.53 -32.42
CA ALA A 234 2.78 6.34 -31.53
C ALA A 234 3.57 7.43 -32.27
N ALA A 235 3.33 7.65 -33.57
CA ALA A 235 4.09 8.61 -34.38
C ALA A 235 4.16 10.01 -33.73
N GLY A 236 3.03 10.54 -33.26
CA GLY A 236 2.98 11.86 -32.60
C GLY A 236 3.65 11.90 -31.22
N ALA A 237 3.75 10.77 -30.51
CA ALA A 237 4.49 10.68 -29.25
C ALA A 237 6.01 10.60 -29.49
N VAL A 238 6.41 10.03 -30.63
CA VAL A 238 7.81 9.84 -31.03
C VAL A 238 8.41 11.07 -31.73
N GLU A 239 7.56 11.86 -32.37
CA GLU A 239 7.96 13.09 -33.06
C GLU A 239 8.63 14.09 -32.08
N VAL A 240 9.73 14.69 -32.55
CA VAL A 240 10.45 15.75 -31.83
C VAL A 240 10.69 16.88 -32.83
N VAL A 241 10.21 18.08 -32.50
CA VAL A 241 10.38 19.25 -33.35
C VAL A 241 11.63 20.02 -32.91
N GLY A 242 12.70 19.94 -33.71
CA GLY A 242 13.96 20.66 -33.47
C GLY A 242 15.07 19.76 -32.93
N ASP A 243 16.12 20.38 -32.37
CA ASP A 243 17.33 19.66 -31.96
C ASP A 243 17.17 18.90 -30.63
N ALA A 244 16.18 19.24 -29.81
CA ALA A 244 15.86 18.59 -28.54
C ALA A 244 14.35 18.61 -28.24
N PRO A 245 13.81 17.62 -27.50
CA PRO A 245 12.40 17.59 -27.11
C PRO A 245 12.00 18.80 -26.26
N SER A 246 10.86 19.39 -26.61
CA SER A 246 10.20 20.46 -25.84
C SER A 246 9.17 19.89 -24.85
N ASP A 247 8.67 20.73 -23.93
CA ASP A 247 7.52 20.41 -23.07
C ASP A 247 6.30 19.92 -23.85
N THR A 248 6.13 20.40 -25.09
CA THR A 248 5.00 19.99 -25.96
C THR A 248 5.23 18.59 -26.52
N ASP A 249 6.46 18.30 -26.95
CA ASP A 249 6.83 16.97 -27.44
C ASP A 249 6.76 15.94 -26.30
N ASP A 250 7.19 16.31 -25.10
CA ASP A 250 7.13 15.43 -23.91
C ASP A 250 5.71 15.27 -23.37
N ALA A 251 4.82 16.26 -23.56
CA ALA A 251 3.41 16.12 -23.25
C ALA A 251 2.65 15.19 -24.21
N ALA A 252 3.21 14.91 -25.40
CA ALA A 252 2.63 14.00 -26.37
C ALA A 252 2.95 12.52 -26.10
N VAL A 253 3.92 12.24 -25.23
CA VAL A 253 4.36 10.90 -24.78
C VAL A 253 3.41 10.32 -23.74
#